data_AF-A0A132HVK4-F1
#
_entry.id   AF-A0A132HVK4-F1
#
_cell.length_a   1.000
_cell.length_b   1.000
_cell.length_c   1.000
_cell.angle_alpha   90.00
_cell.angle_beta   90.00
_cell.angle_gamma   90.00
#
_symmetry.space_group_name_H-M   'P 1'
#
loop_
_entity.id
_entity.type
_entity.pdbx_description
1 polymer ?
#
loop_
_entity_poly.entity_id
_entity_poly.type
_entity_poly.pdbx_seq_one_letter_code
_entity_poly.pdbx_strand_id
1 'polypeptide(L)'
;MTNLDTFTIVACCVIFVAFIAAWLYVANTSNEELPKRRKWIDQLPSIISTLGVLGTFLGITRGLVSFNTATLDLSIPILLDGLKTAFFTSLLGMTGSLILNRIVSAKFDKEQKSSDIEKAARMIIDAMNANQRELPRLFKDNNENLVSTLSKDETVKVIRQDVEQLKDDLEEIKGLSQELRDIAKGLSGINQEIKKTLANVSTSNSSIAEELPRLRAVAVTATASISALDNNVHDIEAAVSTINTNVADMTERLETDMEEIKSSVSSIYIRQDEIKDAIADIHSGDEEEEGW
;
A
#
# COMPACT_ATOMS: atom_id res chain seq x y z
N MET A 1 83.53 30.38 -4.74
CA MET A 1 83.03 31.02 -3.51
C MET A 1 81.64 31.55 -3.82
N THR A 2 80.64 30.93 -3.21
CA THR A 2 79.22 31.19 -3.40
C THR A 2 78.89 32.63 -3.01
N ASN A 3 78.56 33.48 -3.98
CA ASN A 3 77.96 34.78 -3.70
C ASN A 3 76.54 34.50 -3.17
N LEU A 4 76.41 34.37 -1.84
CA LEU A 4 75.10 34.47 -1.22
C LEU A 4 74.55 35.87 -1.55
N ASP A 5 73.26 35.97 -1.84
CA ASP A 5 72.63 37.27 -2.08
C ASP A 5 72.92 38.19 -0.88
N THR A 6 73.18 39.46 -1.16
CA THR A 6 73.51 40.46 -0.12
C THR A 6 72.39 40.51 0.92
N PHE A 7 71.15 40.29 0.47
CA PHE A 7 69.98 40.16 1.32
C PHE A 7 70.03 38.97 2.29
N THR A 8 70.47 37.79 1.84
CA THR A 8 70.62 36.60 2.69
C THR A 8 71.62 36.86 3.81
N ILE A 9 72.75 37.49 3.47
CA ILE A 9 73.79 37.82 4.45
C ILE A 9 73.23 38.78 5.51
N VAL A 10 72.53 39.84 5.08
CA VAL A 10 71.90 40.79 6.00
C VAL A 10 70.87 40.12 6.90
N ALA A 11 69.98 39.30 6.33
CA ALA A 11 68.94 38.60 7.09
C ALA A 11 69.56 37.63 8.13
N CYS A 12 70.57 36.86 7.74
CA CYS A 12 71.29 35.98 8.65
C CYS A 12 72.04 36.77 9.73
N CYS A 13 72.67 37.90 9.39
CA CYS A 13 73.34 38.78 10.35
C CYS A 13 72.36 39.36 11.38
N VAL A 14 71.16 39.77 10.97
CA VAL A 14 70.12 40.28 11.89
C VAL A 14 69.70 39.21 12.88
N ILE A 15 69.43 37.99 12.40
CA ILE A 15 69.05 36.87 13.29
C ILE A 15 70.22 36.50 14.21
N PHE A 16 71.46 36.51 13.70
CA PHE A 16 72.65 36.23 14.51
C PHE A 16 72.89 37.29 15.58
N VAL A 17 72.77 38.58 15.26
CA VAL A 17 72.87 39.67 16.24
C VAL A 17 71.76 39.57 17.29
N ALA A 18 70.53 39.27 16.88
CA ALA A 18 69.42 39.04 17.81
C ALA A 18 69.71 37.84 18.74
N PHE A 19 70.28 36.76 18.21
CA PHE A 19 70.70 35.60 18.99
C PHE A 19 71.80 35.96 20.00
N ILE A 20 72.84 36.70 19.58
CA ILE A 20 73.92 37.15 20.48
C ILE A 20 73.38 38.10 21.56
N ALA A 21 72.49 39.04 21.20
CA ALA A 21 71.86 39.93 22.16
C ALA A 21 71.03 39.17 23.19
N ALA A 22 70.23 38.18 22.74
CA ALA A 22 69.47 37.31 23.62
C ALA A 22 70.39 36.46 24.52
N TRP A 23 71.47 35.92 23.97
CA TRP A 23 72.45 35.15 24.73
C TRP A 23 73.16 36.01 25.79
N LEU A 24 73.64 37.20 25.43
CA LEU A 24 74.25 38.16 26.36
C LEU A 24 73.27 38.60 27.44
N TYR A 25 72.00 38.84 27.09
CA TYR A 25 70.96 39.17 28.06
C TYR A 25 70.76 38.05 29.08
N VAL A 26 70.68 36.80 28.63
CA VAL A 26 70.56 35.62 29.50
C VAL A 26 71.83 35.43 30.36
N ALA A 27 73.01 35.65 29.79
CA ALA A 27 74.30 35.51 30.48
C ALA A 27 74.52 36.61 31.54
N ASN A 28 74.17 37.86 31.22
CA ASN A 28 74.42 39.03 32.09
C ASN A 28 73.33 39.23 33.16
N THR A 29 72.18 38.54 33.06
CA THR A 29 71.15 38.60 34.11
C THR A 29 71.68 37.93 35.38
N SER A 30 71.83 38.69 36.47
CA SER A 30 72.23 38.16 37.79
C SER A 30 71.21 37.16 38.32
N ASN A 31 71.67 36.17 39.10
CA ASN A 31 70.83 35.09 39.63
C ASN A 31 69.68 35.59 40.52
N GLU A 32 69.80 36.78 41.10
CA GLU A 32 68.79 37.37 42.00
C GLU A 32 67.59 38.00 41.25
N GLU A 33 67.74 38.36 39.98
CA GLU A 33 66.66 38.93 39.14
C GLU A 33 65.93 37.90 38.25
N LEU A 34 66.42 36.66 38.22
CA LEU A 34 65.86 35.57 37.41
C LEU A 34 64.36 35.30 37.67
N PRO A 35 63.85 35.21 38.91
CA PRO A 35 62.44 34.91 39.14
C PRO A 35 61.51 36.05 38.71
N LYS A 36 61.98 37.30 38.70
CA LYS A 36 61.19 38.47 38.23
C LYS A 36 61.07 38.51 36.70
N ARG A 37 62.09 38.02 35.98
CA ARG A 37 62.17 38.11 34.50
C ARG A 37 61.99 36.75 33.79
N ARG A 38 61.70 35.68 34.54
CA ARG A 38 61.54 34.30 34.05
C ARG A 38 60.68 34.18 32.79
N LYS A 39 59.46 34.74 32.82
CA LYS A 39 58.53 34.68 31.69
C LYS A 39 59.12 35.27 30.40
N TRP A 40 59.89 36.35 30.51
CA TRP A 40 60.53 36.99 29.36
C TRP A 40 61.71 36.17 28.84
N ILE A 41 62.52 35.61 29.74
CA ILE A 41 63.70 34.80 29.37
C ILE A 41 63.29 33.47 28.73
N ASP A 42 62.23 32.82 29.24
CA ASP A 42 61.68 31.57 28.67
C ASP A 42 61.14 31.76 27.24
N GLN A 43 60.75 32.99 26.89
CA GLN A 43 60.22 33.31 25.56
C GLN A 43 61.31 33.61 24.52
N LEU A 44 62.56 33.90 24.93
CA LEU A 44 63.64 34.26 24.00
C LEU A 44 63.93 33.18 22.95
N PRO A 45 64.05 31.88 23.30
CA PRO A 45 64.22 30.83 22.30
C PRO A 45 63.09 30.81 21.27
N SER A 46 61.85 30.98 21.72
CA SER A 46 60.67 31.03 20.86
C SER A 46 60.70 32.23 19.90
N ILE A 47 61.10 33.41 20.39
CA ILE A 47 61.24 34.63 19.58
C ILE A 47 62.32 34.45 18.50
N ILE A 48 63.48 33.88 18.84
CA ILE A 48 64.57 33.62 17.87
C ILE A 48 64.11 32.61 16.80
N SER A 49 63.39 31.56 17.19
CA SER A 49 62.82 30.60 16.25
C SER A 49 61.82 31.27 15.30
N THR A 50 60.92 32.09 15.85
CA THR A 50 59.90 32.82 15.09
C THR A 50 60.53 33.83 14.13
N LEU A 51 61.62 34.49 14.53
CA LEU A 51 62.38 35.38 13.66
C LEU A 51 63.03 34.63 12.49
N GLY A 52 63.49 33.39 12.72
CA GLY A 52 63.95 32.48 11.66
C GLY A 52 62.85 32.13 10.66
N VAL A 53 61.67 31.76 11.16
CA VAL A 53 60.48 31.47 10.34
C VAL A 53 60.01 32.71 9.56
N LEU A 54 60.05 33.89 10.17
CA LEU A 54 59.76 35.16 9.48
C LEU A 54 60.76 35.41 8.34
N GLY A 55 62.04 35.13 8.56
CA GLY A 55 63.07 35.17 7.52
C GLY A 55 62.77 34.22 6.36
N THR A 56 62.23 33.03 6.65
CA THR A 56 61.77 32.07 5.64
C THR A 56 60.68 32.65 4.75
N PHE A 57 59.65 33.25 5.37
CA PHE A 57 58.57 33.89 4.63
C PHE A 57 59.06 35.06 3.78
N LEU A 58 59.97 35.90 4.29
CA LEU A 58 60.55 37.01 3.53
C LEU A 58 61.40 36.53 2.34
N GLY A 59 62.20 35.46 2.52
CA GLY A 59 63.00 34.88 1.45
C GLY A 59 62.15 34.33 0.30
N ILE A 60 61.11 33.55 0.63
CA ILE A 60 60.18 33.01 -0.37
C ILE A 60 59.41 34.14 -1.07
N THR A 61 58.90 35.11 -0.30
CA THR A 61 58.14 36.23 -0.86
C THR A 61 58.97 37.04 -1.84
N ARG A 62 60.25 37.32 -1.53
CA ARG A 62 61.17 38.00 -2.45
C ARG A 62 61.40 37.20 -3.74
N GLY A 63 61.56 35.88 -3.60
CA GLY A 63 61.70 34.97 -4.75
C GLY A 63 60.47 34.98 -5.67
N LEU A 64 59.26 35.07 -5.09
CA LEU A 64 57.99 35.10 -5.82
C LEU A 64 57.66 36.47 -6.43
N VAL A 65 57.97 37.58 -5.74
CA VAL A 65 57.73 38.94 -6.28
C VAL A 65 58.50 39.18 -7.57
N SER A 66 59.67 38.55 -7.71
CA SER A 66 60.52 38.66 -8.90
C SER A 66 60.27 37.55 -9.92
N PHE A 67 59.26 36.68 -9.69
CA PHE A 67 58.97 35.53 -10.53
C PHE A 67 58.00 35.91 -11.66
N ASN A 68 58.40 35.68 -12.91
CA ASN A 68 57.58 35.92 -14.09
C ASN A 68 57.30 34.60 -14.82
N THR A 69 56.03 34.24 -14.94
CA THR A 69 55.59 33.01 -15.62
C THR A 69 55.82 33.03 -17.12
N ALA A 70 56.04 34.20 -17.74
CA ALA A 70 56.33 34.32 -19.17
C ALA A 70 57.80 34.02 -19.54
N THR A 71 58.73 34.06 -18.57
CA THR A 71 60.18 33.85 -18.79
C THR A 71 60.77 32.93 -17.73
N LEU A 72 60.44 31.63 -17.82
CA LEU A 72 60.80 30.64 -16.81
C LEU A 72 62.32 30.47 -16.61
N ASP A 73 63.10 30.53 -17.69
CA ASP A 73 64.56 30.33 -17.65
C ASP A 73 65.29 31.38 -16.79
N LEU A 74 64.73 32.59 -16.70
CA LEU A 74 65.26 33.68 -15.87
C LEU A 74 64.67 33.69 -14.46
N SER A 75 63.42 33.22 -14.30
CA SER A 75 62.70 33.29 -13.02
C SER A 75 62.98 32.12 -12.08
N ILE A 76 63.31 30.92 -12.61
CA ILE A 76 63.64 29.75 -11.79
C ILE A 76 64.89 30.00 -10.92
N PRO A 77 66.03 30.52 -11.45
CA PRO A 77 67.21 30.79 -10.63
C PRO A 77 66.96 31.80 -9.50
N ILE A 78 66.15 32.84 -9.75
CA ILE A 78 65.81 33.88 -8.77
C ILE A 78 64.93 33.31 -7.64
N LEU A 79 63.96 32.46 -8.00
CA LEU A 79 63.12 31.76 -7.02
C LEU A 79 63.96 30.81 -6.15
N LEU A 80 64.89 30.08 -6.77
CA LEU A 80 65.81 29.20 -6.04
C LEU A 80 66.72 29.97 -5.09
N ASP A 81 67.07 31.22 -5.40
CA ASP A 81 67.87 32.07 -4.52
C ASP A 81 67.07 32.59 -3.31
N GLY A 82 65.81 32.98 -3.52
CA GLY A 82 64.86 33.28 -2.44
C GLY A 82 64.60 32.07 -1.53
N LEU A 83 64.53 30.87 -2.12
CA LEU A 83 64.38 29.62 -1.37
C LEU A 83 65.64 29.25 -0.57
N LYS A 84 66.84 29.45 -1.12
CA LYS A 84 68.10 29.28 -0.39
C LYS A 84 68.16 30.22 0.82
N THR A 85 67.79 31.48 0.63
CA THR A 85 67.70 32.48 1.70
C THR A 85 66.78 31.98 2.81
N ALA A 86 65.59 31.53 2.43
CA ALA A 86 64.58 31.03 3.36
C ALA A 86 65.07 29.82 4.17
N PHE A 87 65.80 28.91 3.54
CA PHE A 87 66.39 27.75 4.19
C PHE A 87 67.45 28.15 5.24
N PHE A 88 68.38 29.05 4.88
CA PHE A 88 69.44 29.47 5.80
C PHE A 88 68.92 30.27 7.00
N THR A 89 67.94 31.15 6.82
CA THR A 89 67.33 31.89 7.94
C THR A 89 66.58 30.96 8.89
N SER A 90 65.85 29.97 8.34
CA SER A 90 65.16 28.96 9.15
C SER A 90 66.13 28.10 9.96
N LEU A 91 67.21 27.65 9.31
CA LEU A 91 68.22 26.84 9.97
C LEU A 91 68.87 27.61 11.12
N LEU A 92 69.25 28.87 10.89
CA LEU A 92 69.89 29.70 11.90
C LEU A 92 68.94 30.02 13.08
N GLY A 93 67.67 30.32 12.81
CA GLY A 93 66.67 30.56 13.87
C GLY A 93 66.34 29.32 14.68
N MET A 94 66.22 28.15 14.04
CA MET A 94 65.94 26.88 14.73
C MET A 94 67.16 26.38 15.52
N THR A 95 68.36 26.43 14.95
CA THR A 95 69.58 26.06 15.68
C THR A 95 69.86 27.03 16.83
N GLY A 96 69.68 28.33 16.59
CA GLY A 96 69.82 29.36 17.63
C GLY A 96 68.82 29.17 18.77
N SER A 97 67.55 28.90 18.47
CA SER A 97 66.55 28.67 19.52
C SER A 97 66.84 27.43 20.36
N LEU A 98 67.33 26.33 19.75
CA LEU A 98 67.70 25.12 20.49
C LEU A 98 68.88 25.35 21.43
N ILE A 99 69.92 26.05 20.97
CA ILE A 99 71.09 26.40 21.79
C ILE A 99 70.65 27.31 22.94
N LEU A 100 69.86 28.35 22.65
CA LEU A 100 69.38 29.28 23.65
C LEU A 100 68.46 28.60 24.67
N ASN A 101 67.55 27.75 24.22
CA ASN A 101 66.66 26.97 25.10
C ASN A 101 67.47 26.09 26.06
N ARG A 102 68.56 25.47 25.58
CA ARG A 102 69.43 24.66 26.44
C ARG A 102 70.15 25.49 27.49
N ILE A 103 70.63 26.69 27.15
CA ILE A 103 71.28 27.61 28.09
C ILE A 103 70.27 28.12 29.13
N VAL A 104 69.09 28.54 28.66
CA VAL A 104 67.98 29.02 29.50
C VAL A 104 67.54 27.93 30.48
N SER A 105 67.26 26.73 30.00
CA SER A 105 66.87 25.58 30.82
C SER A 105 67.95 25.19 31.82
N ALA A 106 69.23 25.18 31.43
CA ALA A 106 70.33 24.87 32.34
C ALA A 106 70.50 25.91 33.47
N LYS A 107 70.13 27.17 33.21
CA LYS A 107 70.19 28.24 34.22
C LYS A 107 69.01 28.15 35.20
N PHE A 108 67.82 27.80 34.73
CA PHE A 108 66.64 27.61 35.58
C PHE A 108 66.66 26.32 36.40
N ASP A 109 67.24 25.23 35.88
CA ASP A 109 67.35 23.95 36.61
C ASP A 109 68.32 24.03 37.81
N LYS A 110 69.25 25.00 37.81
CA LYS A 110 70.10 25.31 38.97
C LYS A 110 69.36 26.00 40.12
N GLU A 111 68.22 26.63 39.87
CA GLU A 111 67.45 27.40 40.86
C GLU A 111 66.27 26.57 41.43
N GLN A 112 65.67 25.68 40.62
CA GLN A 112 64.43 24.97 40.95
C GLN A 112 64.62 23.78 41.92
N LYS A 113 65.86 23.28 42.10
CA LYS A 113 66.15 22.14 43.00
C LYS A 113 65.96 22.40 44.50
N SER A 114 65.58 23.62 44.92
CA SER A 114 65.40 23.95 46.35
C SER A 114 63.96 24.30 46.78
N SER A 115 62.97 24.43 45.88
CA SER A 115 61.64 25.03 46.21
C SER A 115 60.42 24.12 45.97
N ASP A 116 60.47 23.17 45.04
CA ASP A 116 59.23 22.57 44.51
C ASP A 116 58.78 21.28 45.21
N ILE A 117 59.69 20.59 45.88
CA ILE A 117 59.39 19.33 46.57
C ILE A 117 58.42 19.57 47.75
N GLU A 118 58.57 20.70 48.45
CA GLU A 118 57.72 21.02 49.61
C GLU A 118 56.33 21.56 49.21
N LYS A 119 56.22 22.27 48.07
CA LYS A 119 54.94 22.73 47.52
C LYS A 119 54.11 21.60 46.92
N ALA A 120 54.75 20.67 46.21
CA ALA A 120 54.07 19.52 45.62
C ALA A 120 53.43 18.62 46.69
N ALA A 121 54.12 18.40 47.82
CA ALA A 121 53.61 17.60 48.93
C ALA A 121 52.33 18.19 49.55
N ARG A 122 52.26 19.53 49.72
CA ARG A 122 51.07 20.20 50.28
C ARG A 122 49.87 20.15 49.34
N MET A 123 50.08 20.36 48.04
CA MET A 123 48.99 20.30 47.04
C MET A 123 48.37 18.90 46.93
N ILE A 124 49.17 17.84 47.10
CA ILE A 124 48.66 16.45 47.09
C ILE A 124 47.76 16.20 48.29
N ILE A 125 48.13 16.67 49.48
CA ILE A 125 47.34 16.49 50.72
C ILE A 125 45.99 17.22 50.61
N ASP A 126 45.99 18.45 50.09
CA ASP A 126 44.78 19.25 49.94
C ASP A 126 43.83 18.66 48.89
N ALA A 127 44.36 18.19 47.76
CA ALA A 127 43.57 17.51 46.72
C ALA A 127 42.96 16.20 47.23
N MET A 128 43.69 15.42 48.03
CA MET A 128 43.20 14.17 48.60
C MET A 128 42.05 14.39 49.60
N ASN A 129 42.15 15.43 50.44
CA ASN A 129 41.11 15.81 51.40
C ASN A 129 39.83 16.34 50.74
N ALA A 130 39.96 17.09 49.63
CA ALA A 130 38.81 17.53 48.84
C ALA A 130 38.08 16.34 48.19
N ASN A 131 38.84 15.43 47.59
CA ASN A 131 38.29 14.26 46.90
C ASN A 131 37.53 13.33 47.87
N GLN A 132 38.02 13.15 49.10
CA GLN A 132 37.38 12.32 50.12
C GLN A 132 36.00 12.83 50.56
N ARG A 133 35.71 14.12 50.40
CA ARG A 133 34.41 14.72 50.73
C ARG A 133 33.43 14.72 49.56
N GLU A 134 33.92 14.80 48.33
CA GLU A 134 33.09 14.87 47.12
C GLU A 134 32.65 13.49 46.63
N LEU A 135 33.49 12.46 46.73
CA LEU A 135 33.16 11.09 46.32
C LEU A 135 31.84 10.58 46.94
N PRO A 136 31.62 10.64 48.26
CA PRO A 136 30.35 10.18 48.86
C PRO A 136 29.14 10.99 48.42
N ARG A 137 29.31 12.30 48.15
CA ARG A 137 28.23 13.16 47.64
C ARG A 137 27.87 12.82 46.20
N LEU A 138 28.85 12.61 45.33
CA LEU A 138 28.60 12.19 43.95
C LEU A 138 27.93 10.82 43.90
N PHE A 139 28.33 9.87 44.76
CA PHE A 139 27.62 8.59 44.87
C PHE A 139 26.18 8.76 45.38
N LYS A 140 25.96 9.62 46.37
CA LYS A 140 24.62 9.89 46.90
C LYS A 140 23.72 10.58 45.87
N ASP A 141 24.19 11.65 45.23
CA ASP A 141 23.44 12.41 44.22
C ASP A 141 23.19 11.58 42.96
N ASN A 142 24.15 10.74 42.54
CA ASN A 142 23.97 9.86 41.39
C ASN A 142 23.00 8.72 41.71
N ASN A 143 23.05 8.18 42.94
CA ASN A 143 22.10 7.17 43.39
C ASN A 143 20.68 7.76 43.58
N GLU A 144 20.54 8.96 44.13
CA GLU A 144 19.25 9.66 44.23
C GLU A 144 18.69 10.02 42.84
N ASN A 145 19.53 10.43 41.87
CA ASN A 145 19.10 10.64 40.49
C ASN A 145 18.68 9.35 39.78
N LEU A 146 19.44 8.25 39.93
CA LEU A 146 19.08 6.94 39.40
C LEU A 146 17.78 6.42 40.02
N VAL A 147 17.63 6.54 41.34
CA VAL A 147 16.40 6.18 42.05
C VAL A 147 15.26 7.07 41.60
N SER A 148 15.43 8.39 41.43
CA SER A 148 14.38 9.30 40.93
C SER A 148 13.97 9.02 39.48
N THR A 149 14.91 8.55 38.64
CA THR A 149 14.64 8.19 37.24
C THR A 149 13.91 6.85 37.14
N LEU A 150 14.25 5.89 37.99
CA LEU A 150 13.57 4.59 38.11
C LEU A 150 12.23 4.69 38.86
N SER A 151 12.09 5.64 39.78
CA SER A 151 10.85 5.92 40.52
C SER A 151 9.96 6.97 39.86
N LYS A 152 10.32 7.48 38.68
CA LYS A 152 9.35 8.03 37.71
C LYS A 152 8.56 6.88 37.09
N ASP A 153 7.77 6.31 37.98
CA ASP A 153 6.71 5.32 37.88
C ASP A 153 5.77 5.54 36.68
N GLU A 154 5.69 6.77 36.15
CA GLU A 154 4.89 7.12 34.96
C GLU A 154 5.15 6.22 33.75
N THR A 155 6.42 5.97 33.39
CA THR A 155 6.73 5.22 32.16
C THR A 155 6.41 3.74 32.32
N VAL A 156 6.71 3.18 33.50
CA VAL A 156 6.40 1.78 33.82
C VAL A 156 4.90 1.56 34.01
N LYS A 157 4.18 2.55 34.57
CA LYS A 157 2.72 2.57 34.66
C LYS A 157 2.05 2.62 33.30
N VAL A 158 2.52 3.48 32.41
CA VAL A 158 2.02 3.57 31.02
C VAL A 158 2.26 2.23 30.31
N ILE A 159 3.47 1.67 30.39
CA ILE A 159 3.76 0.35 29.81
C ILE A 159 2.86 -0.74 30.41
N ARG A 160 2.61 -0.72 31.73
CA ARG A 160 1.71 -1.68 32.37
C ARG A 160 0.27 -1.53 31.90
N GLN A 161 -0.23 -0.29 31.78
CA GLN A 161 -1.57 -0.02 31.25
C GLN A 161 -1.70 -0.46 29.80
N ASP A 162 -0.71 -0.16 28.96
CA ASP A 162 -0.69 -0.59 27.56
C ASP A 162 -0.70 -2.12 27.45
N VAL A 163 0.05 -2.82 28.31
CA VAL A 163 0.06 -4.29 28.37
C VAL A 163 -1.28 -4.87 28.83
N GLU A 164 -1.95 -4.23 29.79
CA GLU A 164 -3.31 -4.62 30.20
C GLU A 164 -4.33 -4.38 29.08
N GLN A 165 -4.29 -3.23 28.41
CA GLN A 165 -5.13 -2.96 27.24
C GLN A 165 -4.89 -3.96 26.10
N LEU A 166 -3.63 -4.25 25.78
CA LEU A 166 -3.28 -5.24 24.75
C LEU A 166 -3.79 -6.64 25.10
N LYS A 167 -3.90 -6.98 26.38
CA LYS A 167 -4.46 -8.26 26.82
C LYS A 167 -5.97 -8.31 26.58
N ASP A 168 -6.68 -7.23 26.92
CA ASP A 168 -8.12 -7.11 26.71
C ASP A 168 -8.45 -7.13 25.21
N ASP A 169 -7.70 -6.37 24.39
CA ASP A 169 -7.81 -6.38 22.92
C ASP A 169 -7.57 -7.78 22.34
N LEU A 170 -6.59 -8.51 22.87
CA LEU A 170 -6.30 -9.88 22.44
C LEU A 170 -7.46 -10.84 22.77
N GLU A 171 -8.15 -10.62 23.88
CA GLU A 171 -9.32 -11.41 24.28
C GLU A 171 -10.52 -11.11 23.36
N GLU A 172 -10.74 -9.84 23.00
CA GLU A 172 -11.74 -9.43 22.02
C GLU A 172 -11.45 -10.02 20.62
N ILE A 173 -10.20 -9.94 20.15
CA ILE A 173 -9.77 -10.54 18.87
C ILE A 173 -10.00 -12.06 18.85
N LYS A 174 -9.78 -12.75 19.98
CA LYS A 174 -10.10 -14.18 20.09
C LYS A 174 -11.60 -14.43 19.97
N GLY A 175 -12.42 -13.59 20.59
CA GLY A 175 -13.88 -13.62 20.44
C GLY A 175 -14.31 -13.48 18.99
N LEU A 176 -13.82 -12.44 18.31
CA LEU A 176 -14.09 -12.19 16.89
C LEU A 176 -13.64 -13.34 15.98
N SER A 177 -12.49 -13.94 16.26
CA SER A 177 -11.98 -15.10 15.52
C SER A 177 -12.88 -16.34 15.68
N GLN A 178 -13.46 -16.52 16.87
CA GLN A 178 -14.41 -17.60 17.13
C GLN A 178 -15.73 -17.36 16.39
N GLU A 179 -16.28 -16.14 16.43
CA GLU A 179 -17.47 -15.76 15.66
C GLU A 179 -17.25 -15.97 14.16
N LEU A 180 -16.11 -15.55 13.63
CA LEU A 180 -15.74 -15.74 12.22
C LEU A 180 -15.71 -17.23 11.84
N ARG A 181 -15.22 -18.09 12.73
CA ARG A 181 -15.19 -19.55 12.53
C ARG A 181 -16.60 -20.13 12.51
N ASP A 182 -17.49 -19.66 13.37
CA ASP A 182 -18.86 -20.15 13.42
C ASP A 182 -19.69 -19.65 12.23
N ILE A 183 -19.44 -18.42 11.75
CA ILE A 183 -19.94 -17.91 10.46
C ILE A 183 -19.46 -18.81 9.32
N ALA A 184 -18.18 -19.17 9.26
CA ALA A 184 -17.65 -20.04 8.22
C ALA A 184 -18.31 -21.44 8.20
N LYS A 185 -18.58 -22.01 9.38
CA LYS A 185 -19.36 -23.27 9.49
C LYS A 185 -20.79 -23.08 8.99
N GLY A 186 -21.46 -21.99 9.38
CA GLY A 186 -22.80 -21.65 8.91
C GLY A 186 -22.86 -21.53 7.38
N LEU A 187 -21.89 -20.86 6.77
CA LEU A 187 -21.78 -20.71 5.32
C LEU A 187 -21.60 -22.05 4.60
N SER A 188 -20.81 -22.95 5.18
CA SER A 188 -20.66 -24.32 4.66
C SER A 188 -21.98 -25.10 4.71
N GLY A 189 -22.73 -24.98 5.82
CA GLY A 189 -24.06 -25.58 5.95
C GLY A 189 -25.05 -25.05 4.92
N ILE A 190 -25.10 -23.72 4.73
CA ILE A 190 -25.94 -23.08 3.71
C ILE A 190 -25.57 -23.59 2.30
N ASN A 191 -24.27 -23.67 1.99
CA ASN A 191 -23.83 -24.20 0.69
C ASN A 191 -24.27 -25.66 0.45
N GLN A 192 -24.28 -26.50 1.49
CA GLN A 192 -24.78 -27.87 1.37
C GLN A 192 -26.30 -27.90 1.11
N GLU A 193 -27.07 -27.08 1.81
CA GLU A 193 -28.52 -26.98 1.58
C GLU A 193 -28.85 -26.42 0.19
N ILE A 194 -28.14 -25.37 -0.26
CA ILE A 194 -28.26 -24.86 -1.65
C ILE A 194 -27.98 -25.97 -2.65
N LYS A 195 -26.93 -26.77 -2.45
CA LYS A 195 -26.58 -27.88 -3.34
C LYS A 195 -27.68 -28.95 -3.40
N LYS A 196 -28.31 -29.28 -2.25
CA LYS A 196 -29.46 -30.20 -2.20
C LYS A 196 -30.67 -29.63 -2.93
N THR A 197 -31.04 -28.37 -2.67
CA THR A 197 -32.17 -27.72 -3.33
C THR A 197 -31.95 -27.63 -4.84
N LEU A 198 -30.73 -27.32 -5.29
CA LEU A 198 -30.40 -27.29 -6.71
C LEU A 198 -30.52 -28.67 -7.35
N ALA A 199 -30.08 -29.73 -6.67
CA ALA A 199 -30.26 -31.10 -7.14
C ALA A 199 -31.76 -31.47 -7.27
N ASN A 200 -32.59 -31.10 -6.29
CA ASN A 200 -34.03 -31.33 -6.33
C ASN A 200 -34.70 -30.57 -7.49
N VAL A 201 -34.35 -29.30 -7.68
CA VAL A 201 -34.83 -28.50 -8.81
C VAL A 201 -34.40 -29.11 -10.15
N SER A 202 -33.15 -29.57 -10.27
CA SER A 202 -32.67 -30.24 -11.48
C SER A 202 -33.47 -31.51 -11.79
N THR A 203 -33.74 -32.34 -10.78
CA THR A 203 -34.57 -33.56 -10.94
C THR A 203 -35.98 -33.20 -11.38
N SER A 204 -36.61 -32.22 -10.73
CA SER A 204 -37.95 -31.77 -11.09
C SER A 204 -38.01 -31.21 -12.50
N ASN A 205 -37.00 -30.43 -12.92
CA ASN A 205 -36.92 -29.87 -14.25
C ASN A 205 -36.77 -30.96 -15.33
N SER A 206 -36.00 -32.02 -15.06
CA SER A 206 -35.92 -33.18 -15.94
C SER A 206 -37.27 -33.90 -16.07
N SER A 207 -38.00 -34.10 -14.97
CA SER A 207 -39.35 -34.69 -15.01
C SER A 207 -40.33 -33.83 -15.80
N ILE A 208 -40.31 -32.51 -15.62
CA ILE A 208 -41.15 -31.57 -16.40
C ILE A 208 -40.81 -31.65 -17.89
N ALA A 209 -39.51 -31.69 -18.23
CA ALA A 209 -39.07 -31.81 -19.61
C ALA A 209 -39.54 -33.11 -20.28
N GLU A 210 -39.70 -34.20 -19.50
CA GLU A 210 -40.25 -35.47 -19.99
C GLU A 210 -41.79 -35.45 -20.13
N GLU A 211 -42.50 -34.79 -19.20
CA GLU A 211 -43.96 -34.73 -19.19
C GLU A 211 -44.54 -33.76 -20.24
N LEU A 212 -43.84 -32.68 -20.58
CA LEU A 212 -44.31 -31.70 -21.59
C LEU A 212 -44.59 -32.33 -22.97
N PRO A 213 -43.70 -33.16 -23.55
CA PRO A 213 -43.98 -33.90 -24.78
C PRO A 213 -45.17 -34.84 -24.67
N ARG A 214 -45.35 -35.52 -23.53
CA ARG A 214 -46.48 -36.43 -23.30
C ARG A 214 -47.80 -35.65 -23.27
N LEU A 215 -47.85 -34.54 -22.55
CA LEU A 215 -49.01 -33.66 -22.53
C LEU A 215 -49.34 -33.10 -23.92
N ARG A 216 -48.32 -32.69 -24.68
CA ARG A 216 -48.50 -32.25 -26.07
C ARG A 216 -49.08 -33.37 -26.95
N ALA A 217 -48.59 -34.61 -26.81
CA ALA A 217 -49.11 -35.74 -27.56
C ALA A 217 -50.59 -36.01 -27.22
N VAL A 218 -50.96 -35.96 -25.94
CA VAL A 218 -52.35 -36.07 -25.51
C VAL A 218 -53.21 -34.97 -26.12
N ALA A 219 -52.75 -33.71 -26.10
CA ALA A 219 -53.47 -32.58 -26.68
C ALA A 219 -53.67 -32.72 -28.20
N VAL A 220 -52.67 -33.20 -28.94
CA VAL A 220 -52.77 -33.47 -30.38
C VAL A 220 -53.81 -34.56 -30.65
N THR A 221 -53.76 -35.68 -29.91
CA THR A 221 -54.73 -36.76 -30.03
C THR A 221 -56.14 -36.29 -29.71
N ALA A 222 -56.32 -35.50 -28.64
CA ALA A 222 -57.62 -34.94 -28.28
C ALA A 222 -58.16 -34.02 -29.39
N THR A 223 -57.30 -33.19 -29.98
CA THR A 223 -57.69 -32.31 -31.10
C THR A 223 -58.16 -33.12 -32.31
N ALA A 224 -57.43 -34.18 -32.67
CA ALA A 224 -57.81 -35.06 -33.78
C ALA A 224 -59.15 -35.77 -33.53
N SER A 225 -59.37 -36.27 -32.30
CA SER A 225 -60.65 -36.88 -31.92
C SER A 225 -61.82 -35.89 -31.95
N ILE A 226 -61.60 -34.63 -31.56
CA ILE A 226 -62.61 -33.57 -31.65
C ILE A 226 -62.98 -33.30 -33.12
N SER A 227 -62.00 -33.19 -34.02
CA SER A 227 -62.27 -33.01 -35.46
C SER A 227 -63.01 -34.21 -36.07
N ALA A 228 -62.69 -35.43 -35.64
CA ALA A 228 -63.42 -36.62 -36.09
C ALA A 228 -64.88 -36.61 -35.59
N LEU A 229 -65.11 -36.17 -34.35
CA LEU A 229 -66.46 -36.02 -33.80
C LEU A 229 -67.26 -34.94 -34.55
N ASP A 230 -66.63 -33.82 -34.89
CA ASP A 230 -67.25 -32.73 -35.67
C ASP A 230 -67.74 -33.22 -37.04
N ASN A 231 -66.91 -33.97 -37.77
CA ASN A 231 -67.32 -34.60 -39.03
C ASN A 231 -68.50 -35.58 -38.84
N ASN A 232 -68.46 -36.42 -37.81
CA ASN A 232 -69.56 -37.35 -37.54
C ASN A 232 -70.87 -36.61 -37.20
N VAL A 233 -70.80 -35.48 -36.49
CA VAL A 233 -71.98 -34.64 -36.21
C VAL A 233 -72.54 -34.09 -37.51
N HIS A 234 -71.68 -33.58 -38.41
CA HIS A 234 -72.10 -33.10 -39.72
C HIS A 234 -72.76 -34.19 -40.57
N ASP A 235 -72.21 -35.40 -40.59
CA ASP A 235 -72.80 -36.55 -41.29
C ASP A 235 -74.17 -36.92 -40.71
N ILE A 236 -74.32 -36.88 -39.38
CA ILE A 236 -75.61 -37.09 -38.71
C ILE A 236 -76.61 -36.00 -39.09
N GLU A 237 -76.21 -34.72 -39.09
CA GLU A 237 -77.07 -33.61 -39.51
C GLU A 237 -77.56 -33.78 -40.95
N ALA A 238 -76.67 -34.17 -41.87
CA ALA A 238 -77.02 -34.45 -43.27
C ALA A 238 -78.00 -35.64 -43.40
N ALA A 239 -77.76 -36.72 -42.65
CA ALA A 239 -78.65 -37.87 -42.60
C ALA A 239 -80.04 -37.50 -42.05
N VAL A 240 -80.11 -36.71 -40.97
CA VAL A 240 -81.37 -36.22 -40.38
C VAL A 240 -82.11 -35.31 -41.37
N SER A 241 -81.42 -34.43 -42.09
CA SER A 241 -82.04 -33.59 -43.12
C SER A 241 -82.65 -34.41 -44.26
N THR A 242 -81.94 -35.47 -44.70
CA THR A 242 -82.43 -36.40 -45.72
C THR A 242 -83.67 -37.15 -45.23
N ILE A 243 -83.66 -37.64 -43.98
CA ILE A 243 -84.82 -38.30 -43.37
C ILE A 243 -86.02 -37.33 -43.31
N ASN A 244 -85.80 -36.09 -42.86
CA ASN A 244 -86.88 -35.10 -42.77
C ASN A 244 -87.50 -34.80 -44.15
N THR A 245 -86.68 -34.71 -45.21
CA THR A 245 -87.16 -34.52 -46.59
C THR A 245 -87.98 -35.71 -47.05
N ASN A 246 -87.46 -36.93 -46.89
CA ASN A 246 -88.18 -38.15 -47.27
C ASN A 246 -89.52 -38.29 -46.51
N VAL A 247 -89.55 -37.97 -45.22
CA VAL A 247 -90.77 -37.99 -44.41
C VAL A 247 -91.78 -36.95 -44.92
N ALA A 248 -91.34 -35.76 -45.30
CA ALA A 248 -92.20 -34.73 -45.90
C ALA A 248 -92.78 -35.20 -47.25
N ASP A 249 -91.95 -35.70 -48.17
CA ASP A 249 -92.38 -36.22 -49.47
C ASP A 249 -93.34 -37.40 -49.32
N MET A 250 -93.07 -38.31 -48.38
CA MET A 250 -93.98 -39.42 -48.07
C MET A 250 -95.32 -38.92 -47.55
N THR A 251 -95.33 -37.87 -46.74
CA THR A 251 -96.57 -37.27 -46.20
C THR A 251 -97.40 -36.65 -47.32
N GLU A 252 -96.78 -35.90 -48.23
CA GLU A 252 -97.45 -35.28 -49.39
C GLU A 252 -98.02 -36.34 -50.36
N ARG A 253 -97.26 -37.40 -50.63
CA ARG A 253 -97.73 -38.53 -51.46
C ARG A 253 -98.92 -39.24 -50.81
N LEU A 254 -98.87 -39.48 -49.50
CA LEU A 254 -100.00 -40.08 -48.78
C LEU A 254 -101.25 -39.19 -48.83
N GLU A 255 -101.10 -37.87 -48.73
CA GLU A 255 -102.22 -36.92 -48.87
C GLU A 255 -102.81 -36.97 -50.28
N THR A 256 -101.96 -37.05 -51.31
CA THR A 256 -102.37 -37.19 -52.71
C THR A 256 -103.12 -38.50 -52.96
N ASP A 257 -102.54 -39.63 -52.55
CA ASP A 257 -103.16 -40.97 -52.67
C ASP A 257 -104.52 -40.99 -51.96
N MET A 258 -104.63 -40.32 -50.81
CA MET A 258 -105.87 -40.25 -50.03
C MET A 258 -106.96 -39.44 -50.73
N GLU A 259 -106.63 -38.32 -51.38
CA GLU A 259 -107.59 -37.57 -52.21
C GLU A 259 -108.00 -38.34 -53.48
N GLU A 260 -107.08 -39.07 -54.12
CA GLU A 260 -107.41 -39.95 -55.25
C GLU A 260 -108.35 -41.10 -54.83
N ILE A 261 -108.10 -41.73 -53.68
CA ILE A 261 -108.98 -42.75 -53.11
C ILE A 261 -110.36 -42.17 -52.82
N LYS A 262 -110.43 -40.99 -52.20
CA LYS A 262 -111.69 -40.30 -51.88
C LYS A 262 -112.51 -39.98 -53.15
N SER A 263 -111.84 -39.50 -54.20
CA SER A 263 -112.45 -39.27 -55.52
C SER A 263 -112.98 -40.58 -56.12
N SER A 264 -112.15 -41.63 -56.12
CA SER A 264 -112.51 -42.96 -56.63
C SER A 264 -113.72 -43.53 -55.89
N VAL A 265 -113.72 -43.47 -54.56
CA VAL A 265 -114.85 -43.87 -53.71
C VAL A 265 -116.11 -43.07 -54.05
N SER A 266 -116.01 -41.75 -54.24
CA SER A 266 -117.14 -40.92 -54.65
C SER A 266 -117.71 -41.34 -56.01
N SER A 267 -116.86 -41.67 -56.99
CA SER A 267 -117.31 -42.14 -58.30
C SER A 267 -118.02 -43.49 -58.23
N ILE A 268 -117.58 -44.40 -57.34
CA ILE A 268 -118.23 -45.68 -57.09
C ILE A 268 -119.63 -45.45 -56.50
N TYR A 269 -119.79 -44.51 -55.56
CA TYR A 269 -121.10 -44.17 -55.01
C TYR A 269 -122.05 -43.64 -56.08
N ILE A 270 -121.61 -42.72 -56.95
CA ILE A 270 -122.42 -42.21 -58.07
C ILE A 270 -122.86 -43.36 -58.98
N ARG A 271 -121.92 -44.21 -59.40
CA ARG A 271 -122.19 -45.33 -60.30
C ARG A 271 -123.09 -46.39 -59.67
N GLN A 272 -122.99 -46.59 -58.35
CA GLN A 272 -123.89 -47.45 -57.59
C GLN A 272 -125.33 -46.90 -57.61
N ASP A 273 -125.50 -45.58 -57.52
CA ASP A 273 -126.80 -44.91 -57.60
C ASP A 273 -127.39 -45.02 -59.01
N GLU A 274 -126.60 -44.74 -60.05
CA GLU A 274 -127.00 -44.92 -61.46
C GLU A 274 -127.46 -46.36 -61.76
N ILE A 275 -126.75 -47.36 -61.21
CA ILE A 275 -127.14 -48.77 -61.36
C ILE A 275 -128.47 -49.05 -60.65
N LYS A 276 -128.71 -48.49 -59.46
CA LYS A 276 -129.99 -48.66 -58.75
C LYS A 276 -131.14 -48.06 -59.56
N ASP A 277 -130.94 -46.87 -60.12
CA ASP A 277 -131.93 -46.19 -60.95
C ASP A 277 -132.23 -47.01 -62.22
N ALA A 278 -131.19 -47.49 -62.92
CA ALA A 278 -131.36 -48.33 -64.11
C ALA A 278 -132.10 -49.66 -63.81
N ILE A 279 -131.86 -50.27 -62.64
CA ILE A 279 -132.59 -51.47 -62.20
C ILE A 279 -134.07 -51.13 -61.94
N ALA A 280 -134.37 -49.97 -61.35
CA ALA A 280 -135.75 -49.52 -61.11
C ALA A 280 -136.51 -49.23 -62.42
N ASP A 281 -135.84 -48.63 -63.42
CA ASP A 281 -136.41 -48.39 -64.76
C ASP A 281 -136.76 -49.70 -65.48
N ILE A 282 -135.88 -50.71 -65.43
CA ILE A 282 -136.17 -52.04 -66.01
C ILE A 282 -137.40 -52.67 -65.33
N HIS A 283 -137.52 -52.54 -64.01
CA HIS A 283 -138.65 -53.11 -63.27
C HIS A 283 -139.98 -52.40 -63.55
N SER A 284 -139.96 -51.12 -63.94
CA SER A 284 -141.16 -50.36 -64.32
C SER A 284 -141.55 -50.51 -65.79
N GLY A 285 -140.59 -50.77 -66.69
CA GLY A 285 -140.86 -51.10 -68.10
C GLY A 285 -141.59 -52.43 -68.30
N ASP A 286 -141.33 -53.42 -67.43
CA ASP A 286 -142.07 -54.70 -67.43
C ASP A 286 -143.55 -54.52 -67.00
N GLU A 287 -143.93 -53.44 -66.30
CA GLU A 287 -145.33 -53.17 -65.92
C GLU A 287 -146.16 -52.48 -67.03
N GLU A 288 -145.53 -51.83 -68.03
CA GLU A 288 -146.26 -51.22 -69.17
C GLU A 288 -146.57 -52.21 -70.32
N GLU A 289 -145.84 -53.33 -70.45
CA GLU A 289 -146.12 -54.36 -71.47
C GLU A 289 -147.22 -55.36 -71.08
N GLU A 290 -147.63 -55.46 -69.80
CA GLU A 290 -148.79 -56.27 -69.37
C GLU A 290 -150.12 -55.49 -69.35
N GLY A 291 -150.18 -54.34 -70.02
CA GLY A 291 -151.34 -53.46 -70.11
C GLY A 291 -152.14 -53.51 -71.42
N TRP A 292 -152.30 -54.65 -72.09
CA TRP A 292 -153.31 -54.90 -73.15
C TRP A 292 -153.82 -56.34 -73.18
#